data_AF-A0A945NFA4-F1
#
_entry.id   AF-A0A945NFA4-F1
#
_cell.length_a   1.000
_cell.length_b   1.000
_cell.length_c   1.000
_cell.angle_alpha   90.00
_cell.angle_beta   90.00
_cell.angle_gamma   90.00
#
_symmetry.space_group_name_H-M   'P 1'
#
loop_
_entity.id
_entity.type
_entity.pdbx_description
1 polymer ?
#
loop_
_entity_poly.entity_id
_entity_poly.type
_entity_poly.pdbx_seq_one_letter_code
_entity_poly.pdbx_strand_id
1 'polypeptide(L)'
;MKKIIKTINLFWAFSIALVLFFFTACQKDDLKSQVSYLQDEVDDLEAVITNIKSENKNLKSELEKIKILEKELSIMRTKMDSISQLPGALYSQAHTYFDSGQFEECMNLLILLSEEYPDWDRQKVENKYNLANKKKLKIEKEQLRLKKINERKQQRASQMIDSIRTNVESIYDKKTGETYFRTLRSTLCQVAHTVSFGIELYMIVNKDGDREFRVKSTYIDKSGSDYHDPQWMNYNKIELLSDKNKRIIIDVNKSNKELVESRFANQEKSDDSVDTEVILSFFDANRIKVYFKGKYLYEFDMTYEQFNAFREILANYDYI
;
A
#
# COMPACT_ATOMS: atom_id res chain seq x y z
N MET A 1 79.70 -77.47 -116.28
CA MET A 1 79.69 -76.23 -115.47
C MET A 1 78.59 -75.26 -115.93
N LYS A 2 77.31 -75.48 -115.59
CA LYS A 2 76.23 -74.46 -115.80
C LYS A 2 74.90 -74.73 -115.06
N LYS A 3 74.86 -75.61 -114.04
CA LYS A 3 73.63 -75.97 -113.30
C LYS A 3 73.64 -75.74 -111.78
N ILE A 4 74.74 -75.25 -111.19
CA ILE A 4 74.87 -75.07 -109.73
C ILE A 4 74.73 -73.60 -109.28
N ILE A 5 74.75 -72.63 -110.20
CA ILE A 5 74.78 -71.20 -109.86
C ILE A 5 73.37 -70.55 -109.80
N LYS A 6 72.31 -71.25 -110.23
CA LYS A 6 70.94 -70.67 -110.29
C LYS A 6 70.07 -70.92 -109.05
N THR A 7 70.45 -71.83 -108.16
CA THR A 7 69.69 -72.16 -106.94
C THR A 7 70.08 -71.32 -105.72
N ILE A 8 71.27 -70.71 -105.70
CA ILE A 8 71.73 -69.91 -104.56
C ILE A 8 71.09 -68.51 -104.53
N ASN A 9 70.84 -67.87 -105.67
CA ASN A 9 70.23 -66.52 -105.71
C ASN A 9 68.74 -66.48 -105.38
N LEU A 10 68.00 -67.58 -105.58
CA LEU A 10 66.56 -67.63 -105.26
C LEU A 10 66.33 -67.79 -103.74
N PHE A 11 67.23 -68.48 -103.04
CA PHE A 11 67.12 -68.73 -101.60
C PHE A 11 67.42 -67.48 -100.76
N TRP A 12 68.39 -66.66 -101.20
CA TRP A 12 68.70 -65.38 -100.56
C TRP A 12 67.62 -64.32 -100.80
N ALA A 13 67.06 -64.26 -102.01
CA ALA A 13 65.95 -63.35 -102.33
C ALA A 13 64.67 -63.69 -101.53
N PHE A 14 64.37 -64.98 -101.34
CA PHE A 14 63.23 -65.41 -100.52
C PHE A 14 63.44 -65.13 -99.03
N SER A 15 64.66 -65.28 -98.52
CA SER A 15 64.99 -64.98 -97.12
C SER A 15 64.91 -63.48 -96.82
N ILE A 16 65.33 -62.61 -97.74
CA ILE A 16 65.27 -61.15 -97.56
C ILE A 16 63.83 -60.63 -97.64
N ALA A 17 63.01 -61.18 -98.55
CA ALA A 17 61.59 -60.84 -98.64
C ALA A 17 60.80 -61.29 -97.39
N LEU A 18 61.13 -62.44 -96.81
CA LEU A 18 60.53 -62.91 -95.56
C LEU A 18 60.89 -61.99 -94.39
N VAL A 19 62.17 -61.59 -94.27
CA VAL A 19 62.63 -60.70 -93.20
C VAL A 19 62.00 -59.31 -93.31
N LEU A 20 61.83 -58.73 -94.51
CA LEU A 20 61.19 -57.43 -94.70
C LEU A 20 59.66 -57.45 -94.43
N PHE A 21 58.98 -58.59 -94.66
CA PHE A 21 57.57 -58.77 -94.31
C PHE A 21 57.37 -58.94 -92.80
N PHE A 22 58.29 -59.63 -92.11
CA PHE A 22 58.25 -59.76 -90.65
C PHE A 22 58.57 -58.45 -89.91
N PHE A 23 59.47 -57.60 -90.43
CA PHE A 23 59.80 -56.32 -89.79
C PHE A 23 58.70 -55.26 -89.88
N THR A 24 57.93 -55.24 -90.98
CA THR A 24 56.84 -54.27 -91.19
C THR A 24 55.53 -54.67 -90.51
N ALA A 25 55.28 -55.97 -90.34
CA ALA A 25 54.16 -56.46 -89.52
C ALA A 25 54.40 -56.22 -88.01
N CYS A 26 55.62 -56.45 -87.53
CA CYS A 26 55.97 -56.33 -86.11
C CYS A 26 55.89 -54.87 -85.60
N GLN A 27 56.27 -53.87 -86.40
CA GLN A 27 56.12 -52.45 -86.02
C GLN A 27 54.67 -51.97 -85.96
N LYS A 28 53.78 -52.53 -86.79
CA LYS A 28 52.35 -52.16 -86.81
C LYS A 28 51.61 -52.75 -85.61
N ASP A 29 51.96 -53.97 -85.21
CA ASP A 29 51.37 -54.63 -84.05
C ASP A 29 51.83 -53.99 -82.73
N ASP A 30 53.08 -53.52 -82.65
CA ASP A 30 53.62 -52.79 -81.49
C ASP A 30 52.97 -51.40 -81.32
N LEU A 31 52.83 -50.62 -82.41
CA LEU A 31 52.09 -49.35 -82.36
C LEU A 31 50.61 -49.55 -81.99
N LYS A 32 49.98 -50.61 -82.49
CA LYS A 32 48.59 -50.93 -82.17
C LYS A 32 48.41 -51.31 -80.69
N SER A 33 49.40 -52.00 -80.11
CA SER A 33 49.45 -52.29 -78.67
C SER A 33 49.60 -51.03 -77.83
N GLN A 34 50.46 -50.08 -78.23
CA GLN A 34 50.64 -48.81 -77.52
C GLN A 34 49.40 -47.92 -77.61
N VAL A 35 48.74 -47.87 -78.77
CA VAL A 35 47.47 -47.14 -78.95
C VAL A 35 46.36 -47.76 -78.11
N SER A 36 46.30 -49.10 -78.00
CA SER A 36 45.34 -49.77 -77.12
C SER A 36 45.58 -49.43 -75.65
N TYR A 37 46.84 -49.46 -75.20
CA TYR A 37 47.21 -49.13 -73.82
C TYR A 37 46.88 -47.68 -73.47
N LEU A 38 47.20 -46.73 -74.36
CA LEU A 38 46.87 -45.32 -74.17
C LEU A 38 45.36 -45.06 -74.21
N GLN A 39 44.60 -45.84 -75.00
CA GLN A 39 43.14 -45.75 -75.01
C GLN A 39 42.56 -46.24 -73.68
N ASP A 40 43.04 -47.36 -73.16
CA ASP A 40 42.63 -47.89 -71.84
C ASP A 40 42.96 -46.88 -70.72
N GLU A 41 44.12 -46.23 -70.76
CA GLU A 41 44.51 -45.20 -69.79
C GLU A 41 43.65 -43.92 -69.90
N VAL A 42 43.27 -43.52 -71.12
CA VAL A 42 42.34 -42.40 -71.36
C VAL A 42 40.94 -42.73 -70.84
N ASP A 43 40.45 -43.94 -71.08
CA ASP A 43 39.12 -44.39 -70.63
C ASP A 43 39.09 -44.47 -69.08
N ASP A 44 40.16 -44.94 -68.45
CA ASP A 44 40.33 -44.93 -66.98
C ASP A 44 40.37 -43.50 -66.41
N LEU A 45 41.11 -42.59 -67.05
CA LEU A 45 41.17 -41.19 -66.65
C LEU A 45 39.82 -40.49 -66.81
N GLU A 46 39.06 -40.80 -67.85
CA GLU A 46 37.72 -40.25 -68.07
C GLU A 46 36.73 -40.76 -67.00
N ALA A 47 36.84 -42.03 -66.60
CA ALA A 47 36.09 -42.57 -65.47
C ALA A 47 36.42 -41.86 -64.14
N VAL A 48 37.70 -41.54 -63.89
CA VAL A 48 38.11 -40.78 -62.71
C VAL A 48 37.57 -39.34 -62.75
N ILE A 49 37.65 -38.66 -63.89
CA ILE A 49 37.15 -37.29 -64.07
C ILE A 49 35.64 -37.22 -63.85
N THR A 50 34.88 -38.19 -64.39
CA THR A 50 33.43 -38.25 -64.21
C THR A 50 33.06 -38.47 -62.74
N ASN A 51 33.80 -39.32 -62.02
CA ASN A 51 33.61 -39.51 -60.59
C ASN A 51 33.91 -38.22 -59.80
N ILE A 52 35.06 -37.58 -60.03
CA ILE A 52 35.44 -36.30 -59.39
C ILE A 52 34.41 -35.20 -59.65
N LYS A 53 33.85 -35.15 -60.87
CA LYS A 53 32.79 -34.20 -61.22
C LYS A 53 31.51 -34.49 -60.45
N SER A 54 31.19 -35.76 -60.22
CA SER A 54 30.04 -36.15 -59.40
C SER A 54 30.23 -35.79 -57.92
N GLU A 55 31.42 -36.02 -57.36
CA GLU A 55 31.78 -35.62 -55.99
C GLU A 55 31.74 -34.10 -55.81
N ASN A 56 32.31 -33.32 -56.75
CA ASN A 56 32.23 -31.87 -56.73
C ASN A 56 30.78 -31.34 -56.75
N LYS A 57 29.88 -32.01 -57.47
CA LYS A 57 28.45 -31.65 -57.47
C LYS A 57 27.81 -31.95 -56.11
N ASN A 58 28.16 -33.07 -55.48
CA ASN A 58 27.69 -33.42 -54.14
C ASN A 58 28.21 -32.44 -53.08
N LEU A 59 29.52 -32.15 -53.08
CA LEU A 59 30.14 -31.19 -52.18
C LEU A 59 29.53 -29.79 -52.33
N LYS A 60 29.24 -29.35 -53.56
CA LYS A 60 28.55 -28.07 -53.80
C LYS A 60 27.14 -28.06 -53.21
N SER A 61 26.42 -29.17 -53.27
CA SER A 61 25.10 -29.34 -52.65
C SER A 61 25.18 -29.29 -51.12
N GLU A 62 26.18 -29.97 -50.53
CA GLU A 62 26.42 -29.93 -49.08
C GLU A 62 26.81 -28.54 -48.59
N LEU A 63 27.63 -27.81 -49.35
CA LEU A 63 28.02 -26.45 -49.03
C LEU A 63 26.81 -25.49 -49.00
N GLU A 64 25.87 -25.65 -49.92
CA GLU A 64 24.62 -24.86 -49.90
C GLU A 64 23.72 -25.23 -48.71
N LYS A 65 23.66 -26.50 -48.30
CA LYS A 65 22.94 -26.90 -47.06
C LYS A 65 23.57 -26.27 -45.82
N ILE A 66 24.90 -26.23 -45.74
CA ILE A 66 25.61 -25.61 -44.62
C ILE A 66 25.28 -24.11 -44.51
N LYS A 67 25.27 -23.38 -45.63
CA LYS A 67 24.89 -21.95 -45.64
C LYS A 67 23.46 -21.70 -45.15
N ILE A 68 22.52 -22.58 -45.50
CA ILE A 68 21.13 -22.47 -45.03
C ILE A 68 21.07 -22.67 -43.51
N LEU A 69 21.77 -23.68 -42.99
CA LEU A 69 21.83 -23.95 -41.55
C LEU A 69 22.51 -22.81 -40.77
N GLU A 70 23.56 -22.19 -41.32
CA GLU A 70 24.19 -21.01 -40.71
C GLU A 70 23.22 -19.83 -40.61
N LYS A 71 22.41 -19.60 -41.64
CA LYS A 71 21.37 -18.57 -41.65
C LYS A 71 20.28 -18.85 -40.61
N GLU A 72 19.83 -20.10 -40.50
CA GLU A 72 18.85 -20.52 -39.48
C GLU A 72 19.40 -20.36 -38.06
N LEU A 73 20.66 -20.74 -37.82
CA LEU A 73 21.34 -20.52 -36.54
C LEU A 73 21.45 -19.03 -36.20
N SER A 74 21.75 -18.16 -37.17
CA SER A 74 21.79 -16.73 -36.95
C SER A 74 20.42 -16.16 -36.56
N ILE A 75 19.33 -16.63 -37.19
CA ILE A 75 17.97 -16.21 -36.84
C ILE A 75 17.56 -16.74 -35.46
N MET A 76 17.96 -17.97 -35.12
CA MET A 76 17.72 -18.51 -33.79
C MET A 76 18.46 -17.72 -32.72
N ARG A 77 19.71 -17.29 -32.95
CA ARG A 77 20.46 -16.45 -32.01
C ARG A 77 19.77 -15.11 -31.74
N THR A 78 19.31 -14.41 -32.78
CA THR A 78 18.64 -13.11 -32.58
C THR A 78 17.30 -13.23 -31.85
N LYS A 79 16.56 -14.32 -32.08
CA LYS A 79 15.35 -14.64 -31.30
C LYS A 79 15.68 -15.02 -29.86
N MET A 80 16.77 -15.74 -29.64
CA MET A 80 17.25 -16.09 -28.29
C MET A 80 17.64 -14.83 -27.51
N ASP A 81 18.32 -13.88 -28.16
CA ASP A 81 18.75 -12.63 -27.55
C ASP A 81 17.57 -11.75 -27.13
N SER A 82 16.52 -11.63 -27.94
CA SER A 82 15.32 -10.88 -27.58
C SER A 82 14.53 -11.52 -26.43
N ILE A 83 14.46 -12.86 -26.39
CA ILE A 83 13.83 -13.60 -25.29
C ILE A 83 14.66 -13.45 -24.00
N SER A 84 15.99 -13.42 -24.09
CA SER A 84 16.87 -13.28 -22.91
C SER A 84 16.73 -11.93 -22.18
N GLN A 85 16.31 -10.88 -22.89
CA GLN A 85 16.16 -9.53 -22.33
C GLN A 85 14.79 -9.28 -21.69
N LEU A 86 13.78 -10.09 -22.02
CA LEU A 86 12.40 -9.91 -21.56
C LEU A 86 12.23 -10.04 -20.03
N PRO A 87 12.86 -11.02 -19.34
CA PRO A 87 12.76 -11.14 -17.88
C PRO A 87 13.35 -9.92 -17.14
N GLY A 88 14.41 -9.33 -17.69
CA GLY A 88 15.02 -8.12 -17.16
C GLY A 88 14.11 -6.89 -17.26
N ALA A 89 13.39 -6.76 -18.38
CA ALA A 89 12.40 -5.70 -18.57
C ALA A 89 11.22 -5.84 -17.60
N LEU A 90 10.69 -7.06 -17.45
CA LEU A 90 9.63 -7.37 -16.48
C LEU A 90 10.09 -7.02 -15.06
N TYR A 91 11.27 -7.47 -14.65
CA TYR A 91 11.79 -7.13 -13.32
C TYR A 91 11.98 -5.63 -13.11
N SER A 92 12.42 -4.89 -14.14
CA SER A 92 12.54 -3.44 -14.08
C SER A 92 11.16 -2.78 -13.89
N GLN A 93 10.13 -3.26 -14.57
CA GLN A 93 8.76 -2.78 -14.38
C GLN A 93 8.20 -3.12 -12.99
N ALA A 94 8.51 -4.31 -12.47
CA ALA A 94 8.19 -4.64 -11.08
C ALA A 94 8.90 -3.69 -10.10
N HIS A 95 10.12 -3.23 -10.43
CA HIS A 95 10.81 -2.22 -9.65
C HIS A 95 10.09 -0.89 -9.64
N THR A 96 9.61 -0.41 -10.79
CA THR A 96 8.89 0.85 -10.87
C THR A 96 7.59 0.81 -10.06
N TYR A 97 6.87 -0.32 -10.07
CA TYR A 97 5.70 -0.50 -9.22
C TYR A 97 6.04 -0.52 -7.72
N PHE A 98 7.17 -1.11 -7.35
CA PHE A 98 7.64 -1.10 -5.96
C PHE A 98 7.95 0.33 -5.48
N ASP A 99 8.57 1.14 -6.34
CA ASP A 99 8.96 2.52 -6.01
C ASP A 99 7.74 3.47 -6.00
N SER A 100 6.74 3.23 -6.85
CA SER A 100 5.47 3.96 -6.83
C SER A 100 4.54 3.56 -5.67
N GLY A 101 4.92 2.55 -4.86
CA GLY A 101 4.12 2.06 -3.73
C GLY A 101 2.98 1.10 -4.14
N GLN A 102 2.93 0.71 -5.40
CA GLN A 102 1.99 -0.27 -5.97
C GLN A 102 2.49 -1.69 -5.72
N PHE A 103 2.45 -2.12 -4.45
CA PHE A 103 3.05 -3.39 -4.03
C PHE A 103 2.32 -4.61 -4.58
N GLU A 104 1.02 -4.53 -4.84
CA GLU A 104 0.23 -5.64 -5.38
C GLU A 104 0.57 -5.90 -6.85
N GLU A 105 0.63 -4.84 -7.65
CA GLU A 105 1.05 -4.86 -9.05
C GLU A 105 2.51 -5.31 -9.17
N CYS A 106 3.39 -4.84 -8.27
CA CYS A 106 4.76 -5.33 -8.16
C CYS A 106 4.82 -6.85 -7.92
N MET A 107 4.09 -7.35 -6.94
CA MET A 107 4.08 -8.78 -6.60
C MET A 107 3.49 -9.64 -7.72
N ASN A 108 2.39 -9.20 -8.34
CA ASN A 108 1.77 -9.92 -9.46
C ASN A 108 2.75 -10.07 -10.62
N LEU A 109 3.53 -9.03 -10.91
CA LEU A 109 4.52 -9.06 -11.98
C LEU A 109 5.75 -9.90 -11.63
N LEU A 110 6.14 -9.95 -10.34
CA LEU A 110 7.19 -10.88 -9.86
C LEU A 110 6.73 -12.35 -9.86
N ILE A 111 5.44 -12.62 -9.57
CA ILE A 111 4.85 -13.96 -9.70
C ILE A 111 4.89 -14.39 -11.16
N LEU A 112 4.38 -13.55 -12.07
CA LEU A 112 4.40 -13.82 -13.51
C LEU A 112 5.84 -14.09 -14.01
N LEU A 113 6.81 -13.28 -13.57
CA LEU A 113 8.21 -13.47 -13.89
C LEU A 113 8.75 -14.83 -13.40
N SER A 114 8.34 -15.27 -12.20
CA SER A 114 8.75 -16.57 -11.65
C SER A 114 8.07 -17.77 -12.33
N GLU A 115 6.87 -17.58 -12.86
CA GLU A 115 6.11 -18.62 -13.58
C GLU A 115 6.64 -18.81 -15.01
N GLU A 116 6.85 -17.71 -15.73
CA GLU A 116 7.33 -17.74 -17.12
C GLU A 116 8.85 -17.96 -17.23
N TYR A 117 9.62 -17.55 -16.21
CA TYR A 117 11.09 -17.60 -16.21
C TYR A 117 11.67 -18.08 -14.86
N PRO A 118 11.45 -19.35 -14.48
CA PRO A 118 11.79 -19.88 -13.15
C PRO A 118 13.29 -19.85 -12.82
N ASP A 119 14.16 -19.95 -13.83
CA ASP A 119 15.61 -19.96 -13.68
C ASP A 119 16.23 -18.55 -13.69
N TRP A 120 15.44 -17.51 -13.97
CA TRP A 120 15.94 -16.14 -14.06
C TRP A 120 16.06 -15.48 -12.68
N ASP A 121 17.29 -15.43 -12.16
CA ASP A 121 17.68 -14.75 -10.91
C ASP A 121 16.64 -14.89 -9.77
N ARG A 122 16.26 -16.14 -9.51
CA ARG A 122 15.17 -16.50 -8.58
C ARG A 122 15.32 -15.86 -7.20
N GLN A 123 16.55 -15.82 -6.67
CA GLN A 123 16.82 -15.24 -5.36
C GLN A 123 16.49 -13.75 -5.32
N LYS A 124 16.79 -13.02 -6.40
CA LYS A 124 16.49 -11.59 -6.51
C LYS A 124 15.00 -11.31 -6.64
N VAL A 125 14.26 -12.15 -7.37
CA VAL A 125 12.79 -12.07 -7.49
C VAL A 125 12.14 -12.33 -6.14
N GLU A 126 12.53 -13.41 -5.47
CA GLU A 126 11.99 -13.82 -4.16
C GLU A 126 12.25 -12.77 -3.07
N ASN A 127 13.48 -12.25 -2.99
CA ASN A 127 13.83 -11.19 -2.04
C ASN A 127 12.96 -9.94 -2.22
N LYS A 128 12.70 -9.54 -3.47
CA LYS A 128 11.90 -8.36 -3.77
C LYS A 128 10.41 -8.59 -3.49
N TYR A 129 9.91 -9.78 -3.82
CA TYR A 129 8.56 -10.20 -3.48
C TYR A 129 8.34 -10.16 -1.97
N ASN A 130 9.23 -10.78 -1.19
CA ASN A 130 9.16 -10.80 0.26
C ASN A 130 9.21 -9.39 0.86
N LEU A 131 10.04 -8.50 0.30
CA LEU A 131 10.10 -7.10 0.72
C LEU A 131 8.81 -6.33 0.39
N ALA A 132 8.25 -6.52 -0.80
CA ALA A 132 6.99 -5.91 -1.23
C ALA A 132 5.83 -6.38 -0.34
N ASN A 133 5.73 -7.68 -0.10
CA ASN A 133 4.72 -8.27 0.78
C ASN A 133 4.82 -7.72 2.21
N LYS A 134 6.04 -7.63 2.77
CA LYS A 134 6.28 -7.05 4.09
C LYS A 134 5.84 -5.58 4.18
N LYS A 135 6.06 -4.79 3.12
CA LYS A 135 5.60 -3.39 3.04
C LYS A 135 4.08 -3.30 2.92
N LYS A 136 3.45 -4.10 2.05
CA LYS A 136 1.99 -4.20 1.90
C LYS A 136 1.31 -4.50 3.24
N LEU A 137 1.75 -5.55 3.92
CA LEU A 137 1.22 -5.96 5.23
C LEU A 137 1.35 -4.88 6.31
N LYS A 138 2.42 -4.08 6.28
CA LYS A 138 2.57 -2.94 7.21
C LYS A 138 1.53 -1.85 6.93
N ILE A 139 1.33 -1.51 5.66
CA ILE A 139 0.35 -0.49 5.24
C ILE A 139 -1.06 -0.95 5.58
N GLU A 140 -1.42 -2.19 5.27
CA GLU A 140 -2.74 -2.75 5.58
C GLU A 140 -3.03 -2.75 7.09
N LYS A 141 -2.04 -3.10 7.92
CA LYS A 141 -2.16 -3.05 9.39
C LYS A 141 -2.41 -1.63 9.88
N GLU A 142 -1.70 -0.64 9.34
CA GLU A 142 -1.89 0.75 9.74
C GLU A 142 -3.23 1.31 9.25
N GLN A 143 -3.66 0.99 8.02
CA GLN A 143 -4.99 1.33 7.52
C GLN A 143 -6.10 0.72 8.38
N LEU A 144 -5.97 -0.55 8.76
CA LEU A 144 -6.93 -1.21 9.66
C LEU A 144 -6.96 -0.55 11.04
N ARG A 145 -5.79 -0.15 11.57
CA ARG A 145 -5.68 0.58 12.84
C ARG A 145 -6.40 1.93 12.76
N LEU A 146 -6.15 2.71 11.70
CA LEU A 146 -6.80 4.00 11.47
C LEU A 146 -8.32 3.85 11.31
N LYS A 147 -8.77 2.82 10.57
CA LYS A 147 -10.19 2.50 10.42
C LYS A 147 -10.85 2.22 11.77
N LYS A 148 -10.24 1.36 12.62
CA LYS A 148 -10.74 1.07 13.97
C LYS A 148 -10.79 2.31 14.87
N ILE A 149 -9.80 3.20 14.77
CA ILE A 149 -9.80 4.46 15.52
C ILE A 149 -10.96 5.35 15.07
N ASN A 150 -11.19 5.46 13.76
CA ASN A 150 -12.28 6.28 13.22
C ASN A 150 -13.66 5.71 13.57
N GLU A 151 -13.85 4.39 13.46
CA GLU A 151 -15.09 3.71 13.88
C GLU A 151 -15.40 3.97 15.35
N ARG A 152 -14.40 3.91 16.24
CA ARG A 152 -14.57 4.25 17.66
C ARG A 152 -14.93 5.72 17.87
N LYS A 153 -14.34 6.64 17.10
CA LYS A 153 -14.69 8.07 17.17
C LYS A 153 -16.13 8.31 16.74
N GLN A 154 -16.55 7.71 15.62
CA GLN A 154 -17.93 7.79 15.14
C GLN A 154 -18.93 7.18 16.14
N GLN A 155 -18.61 6.02 16.70
CA GLN A 155 -19.46 5.39 17.72
C GLN A 155 -19.62 6.28 18.97
N ARG A 156 -18.53 6.90 19.44
CA ARG A 156 -18.60 7.85 20.58
C ARG A 156 -19.42 9.09 20.25
N ALA A 157 -19.29 9.62 19.04
CA ALA A 157 -20.09 10.76 18.59
C ALA A 157 -21.59 10.40 18.52
N SER A 158 -21.93 9.22 18.00
CA SER A 158 -23.32 8.73 18.01
C SER A 158 -23.87 8.56 19.42
N GLN A 159 -23.09 7.95 20.33
CA GLN A 159 -23.46 7.81 21.73
C GLN A 159 -23.66 9.16 22.42
N MET A 160 -22.86 10.17 22.07
CA MET A 160 -23.02 11.53 22.59
C MET A 160 -24.36 12.13 22.12
N ILE A 161 -24.70 12.01 20.84
CA ILE A 161 -25.99 12.49 20.29
C ILE A 161 -27.17 11.81 21.00
N ASP A 162 -27.09 10.49 21.18
CA ASP A 162 -28.12 9.75 21.92
C ASP A 162 -28.24 10.23 23.36
N SER A 163 -27.10 10.49 24.03
CA SER A 163 -27.07 11.00 25.40
C SER A 163 -27.68 12.40 25.49
N ILE A 164 -27.37 13.30 24.54
CA ILE A 164 -27.98 14.64 24.46
C ILE A 164 -29.50 14.50 24.29
N ARG A 165 -29.97 13.67 23.34
CA ARG A 165 -31.40 13.49 23.10
C ARG A 165 -32.16 12.99 24.33
N THR A 166 -31.53 12.16 25.16
CA THR A 166 -32.15 11.60 26.36
C THR A 166 -32.05 12.52 27.57
N ASN A 167 -30.95 13.28 27.71
CA ASN A 167 -30.62 13.97 28.95
C ASN A 167 -30.61 15.50 28.84
N VAL A 168 -30.84 16.06 27.66
CA VAL A 168 -30.95 17.51 27.45
C VAL A 168 -32.36 17.85 27.00
N GLU A 169 -33.03 18.70 27.77
CA GLU A 169 -34.34 19.25 27.41
C GLU A 169 -34.19 20.61 26.72
N SER A 170 -35.09 20.90 25.80
CA SER A 170 -35.20 22.19 25.11
C SER A 170 -36.51 22.86 25.51
N ILE A 171 -36.42 24.04 26.13
CA ILE A 171 -37.56 24.81 26.64
C ILE A 171 -37.60 26.15 25.92
N TYR A 172 -38.64 26.36 25.10
CA TYR A 172 -38.87 27.64 24.44
C TYR A 172 -39.70 28.58 25.31
N ASP A 173 -39.15 29.75 25.65
CA ASP A 173 -39.90 30.80 26.33
C ASP A 173 -40.55 31.73 25.30
N LYS A 174 -41.88 31.71 25.21
CA LYS A 174 -42.64 32.56 24.28
C LYS A 174 -42.52 34.06 24.58
N LYS A 175 -42.21 34.46 25.82
CA LYS A 175 -42.14 35.87 26.23
C LYS A 175 -40.84 36.50 25.77
N THR A 176 -39.72 35.85 26.07
CA THR A 176 -38.38 36.34 25.68
C THR A 176 -38.04 35.92 24.24
N GLY A 177 -38.67 34.84 23.74
CA GLY A 177 -38.38 34.14 22.48
C GLY A 177 -37.01 33.48 22.46
N GLU A 178 -36.51 33.13 23.64
CA GLU A 178 -35.27 32.39 23.84
C GLU A 178 -35.57 30.90 23.98
N THR A 179 -34.61 30.07 23.58
CA THR A 179 -34.65 28.62 23.81
C THR A 179 -33.58 28.23 24.81
N TYR A 180 -34.00 27.59 25.89
CA TYR A 180 -33.12 27.11 26.96
C TYR A 180 -32.83 25.63 26.77
N PHE A 181 -31.55 25.25 26.79
CA PHE A 181 -31.11 23.86 26.78
C PHE A 181 -30.55 23.51 28.16
N ARG A 182 -31.24 22.63 28.88
CA ARG A 182 -30.92 22.25 30.26
C ARG A 182 -30.74 20.76 30.40
N THR A 183 -29.96 20.34 31.39
CA THR A 183 -29.75 18.93 31.66
C THR A 183 -30.86 18.36 32.55
N LEU A 184 -31.22 17.11 32.32
CA LEU A 184 -32.11 16.31 33.16
C LEU A 184 -31.34 15.50 34.23
N ARG A 185 -29.99 15.53 34.16
CA ARG A 185 -29.14 14.82 35.13
C ARG A 185 -29.06 15.56 36.45
N SER A 186 -28.67 14.82 37.50
CA SER A 186 -28.38 15.42 38.79
C SER A 186 -27.13 16.28 38.72
N THR A 187 -27.28 17.57 39.01
CA THR A 187 -26.19 18.54 39.05
C THR A 187 -25.70 18.83 40.47
N LEU A 188 -26.18 18.09 41.49
CA LEU A 188 -25.79 18.23 42.89
C LEU A 188 -24.71 17.20 43.28
N CYS A 189 -23.68 17.67 43.98
CA CYS A 189 -22.61 16.89 44.60
C CYS A 189 -22.68 17.04 46.12
N GLN A 190 -22.75 15.94 46.85
CA GLN A 190 -22.62 15.97 48.30
C GLN A 190 -21.13 15.91 48.67
N VAL A 191 -20.62 16.99 49.24
CA VAL A 191 -19.19 17.14 49.59
C VAL A 191 -18.94 16.80 51.06
N ALA A 192 -19.94 17.02 51.92
CA ALA A 192 -19.93 16.59 53.31
C ALA A 192 -21.29 16.05 53.73
N HIS A 193 -21.40 15.48 54.93
CA HIS A 193 -22.63 14.85 55.42
C HIS A 193 -23.86 15.77 55.28
N THR A 194 -23.72 17.06 55.58
CA THR A 194 -24.82 18.04 55.50
C THR A 194 -24.70 19.00 54.33
N VAL A 195 -23.56 19.01 53.63
CA VAL A 195 -23.24 20.04 52.64
C VAL A 195 -23.25 19.47 51.22
N SER A 196 -24.00 20.13 50.34
CA SER A 196 -24.04 19.82 48.91
C SER A 196 -23.84 21.06 48.05
N PHE A 197 -23.20 20.87 46.90
CA PHE A 197 -22.93 21.91 45.91
C PHE A 197 -23.45 21.49 44.54
N GLY A 198 -24.15 22.41 43.88
CA GLY A 198 -24.68 22.27 42.54
C GLY A 198 -23.93 23.16 41.56
N ILE A 199 -23.58 22.59 40.40
CA ILE A 199 -23.11 23.33 39.23
C ILE A 199 -23.87 22.79 38.03
N GLU A 200 -24.73 23.62 37.48
CA GLU A 200 -25.54 23.32 36.30
C GLU A 200 -25.14 24.31 35.19
N LEU A 201 -24.47 23.80 34.16
CA LEU A 201 -24.27 24.53 32.92
C LEU A 201 -25.53 24.40 32.07
N TYR A 202 -26.01 25.50 31.51
CA TYR A 202 -27.09 25.49 30.54
C TYR A 202 -26.80 26.51 29.42
N MET A 203 -27.41 26.30 28.26
CA MET A 203 -27.24 27.16 27.08
C MET A 203 -28.54 27.88 26.76
N ILE A 204 -28.44 29.14 26.36
CA ILE A 204 -29.55 29.95 25.87
C ILE A 204 -29.27 30.26 24.39
N VAL A 205 -30.29 30.09 23.56
CA VAL A 205 -30.29 30.54 22.17
C VAL A 205 -31.27 31.70 22.06
N ASN A 206 -30.72 32.87 21.74
CA ASN A 206 -31.48 34.10 21.59
C ASN A 206 -32.24 34.13 20.26
N LYS A 207 -33.18 35.08 20.13
CA LYS A 207 -33.96 35.30 18.89
C LYS A 207 -33.08 35.51 17.66
N ASP A 208 -31.93 36.17 17.86
CA ASP A 208 -30.99 36.50 16.80
C ASP A 208 -30.10 35.30 16.39
N GLY A 209 -30.23 34.16 17.09
CA GLY A 209 -29.42 32.95 16.89
C GLY A 209 -28.15 32.91 17.74
N ASP A 210 -27.83 34.00 18.43
CA ASP A 210 -26.70 34.08 19.36
C ASP A 210 -26.86 33.10 20.52
N ARG A 211 -25.75 32.48 20.90
CA ARG A 211 -25.70 31.41 21.89
C ARG A 211 -24.85 31.85 23.07
N GLU A 212 -25.44 31.80 24.25
CA GLU A 212 -24.75 32.12 25.50
C GLU A 212 -24.82 30.95 26.47
N PHE A 213 -23.78 30.83 27.28
CA PHE A 213 -23.73 29.87 28.37
C PHE A 213 -23.91 30.57 29.70
N ARG A 214 -24.64 29.90 30.58
CA ARG A 214 -24.83 30.34 31.96
C ARG A 214 -24.62 29.18 32.91
N VAL A 215 -24.12 29.50 34.09
CA VAL A 215 -23.91 28.53 35.16
C VAL A 215 -24.83 28.90 36.31
N LYS A 216 -25.77 27.99 36.58
CA LYS A 216 -26.52 28.02 37.82
C LYS A 216 -25.74 27.27 38.89
N SER A 217 -25.46 27.97 39.98
CA SER A 217 -24.78 27.39 41.12
C SER A 217 -25.71 27.29 42.31
N THR A 218 -25.49 26.29 43.17
CA THR A 218 -26.32 26.05 44.34
C THR A 218 -25.47 25.55 45.48
N TYR A 219 -25.64 26.10 46.66
CA TYR A 219 -25.13 25.54 47.91
C TYR A 219 -26.33 25.13 48.76
N ILE A 220 -26.22 23.99 49.41
CA ILE A 220 -27.24 23.47 50.34
C ILE A 220 -26.52 23.02 51.60
N ASP A 221 -26.94 23.56 52.74
CA ASP A 221 -26.54 23.06 54.07
C ASP A 221 -27.75 22.53 54.81
N LYS A 222 -27.72 21.24 55.15
CA LYS A 222 -28.75 20.52 55.89
C LYS A 222 -28.37 20.33 57.36
N SER A 223 -27.44 21.11 57.90
CA SER A 223 -26.96 20.94 59.28
C SER A 223 -27.96 21.30 60.36
N GLY A 224 -29.24 21.52 60.00
CA GLY A 224 -30.35 21.75 60.92
C GLY A 224 -30.54 20.55 61.84
N SER A 225 -29.86 20.62 62.98
CA SER A 225 -30.01 19.74 64.13
C SER A 225 -30.29 20.63 65.34
N ASP A 226 -30.79 20.05 66.43
CA ASP A 226 -31.04 20.78 67.68
C ASP A 226 -29.78 21.47 68.27
N TYR A 227 -28.59 21.22 67.71
CA TYR A 227 -27.30 21.71 68.21
C TYR A 227 -26.59 22.73 67.29
N HIS A 228 -26.96 22.84 66.00
CA HIS A 228 -26.31 23.75 65.06
C HIS A 228 -27.29 24.31 64.03
N ASP A 229 -27.30 25.64 63.89
CA ASP A 229 -28.05 26.31 62.84
C ASP A 229 -27.36 26.12 61.47
N PRO A 230 -28.14 25.89 60.38
CA PRO A 230 -27.62 25.89 59.02
C PRO A 230 -26.81 27.15 58.71
N GLN A 231 -25.61 26.99 58.14
CA GLN A 231 -24.74 28.13 57.86
C GLN A 231 -24.89 28.63 56.43
N TRP A 232 -24.68 29.94 56.23
CA TRP A 232 -24.56 30.55 54.91
C TRP A 232 -23.12 30.47 54.41
N MET A 233 -22.92 29.98 53.19
CA MET A 233 -21.61 29.93 52.55
C MET A 233 -21.14 31.32 52.09
N ASN A 234 -22.07 32.16 51.65
CA ASN A 234 -21.82 33.49 51.09
C ASN A 234 -20.74 33.48 50.00
N TYR A 235 -20.80 32.52 49.07
CA TYR A 235 -19.76 32.32 48.05
C TYR A 235 -19.75 33.45 47.01
N ASN A 236 -18.67 34.20 46.89
CA ASN A 236 -18.58 35.31 45.93
C ASN A 236 -17.83 34.93 44.65
N LYS A 237 -17.23 33.74 44.61
CA LYS A 237 -16.44 33.29 43.47
C LYS A 237 -16.49 31.79 43.31
N ILE A 238 -16.69 31.35 42.08
CA ILE A 238 -16.61 29.94 41.70
C ILE A 238 -15.48 29.78 40.69
N GLU A 239 -14.67 28.75 40.85
CA GLU A 239 -13.60 28.44 39.90
C GLU A 239 -13.77 27.02 39.38
N LEU A 240 -13.72 26.87 38.05
CA LEU A 240 -13.71 25.58 37.37
C LEU A 240 -12.31 25.37 36.78
N LEU A 241 -11.68 24.24 37.10
CA LEU A 241 -10.34 23.87 36.65
C LEU A 241 -10.38 22.51 35.94
N SER A 242 -9.98 22.49 34.67
CA SER A 242 -9.88 21.24 33.90
C SER A 242 -8.58 20.50 34.17
N ASP A 243 -8.55 19.21 33.85
CA ASP A 243 -7.34 18.38 33.78
C ASP A 243 -6.31 18.89 32.76
N LYS A 244 -6.73 19.74 31.81
CA LYS A 244 -5.86 20.43 30.83
C LYS A 244 -5.39 21.81 31.30
N ASN A 245 -5.53 22.13 32.58
CA ASN A 245 -5.15 23.42 33.17
C ASN A 245 -5.87 24.63 32.55
N LYS A 246 -7.07 24.42 31.99
CA LYS A 246 -7.98 25.51 31.61
C LYS A 246 -8.76 25.93 32.84
N ARG A 247 -8.99 27.23 32.98
CA ARG A 247 -9.58 27.82 34.18
C ARG A 247 -10.69 28.78 33.79
N ILE A 248 -11.81 28.69 34.50
CA ILE A 248 -12.90 29.66 34.46
C ILE A 248 -13.07 30.21 35.86
N ILE A 249 -13.19 31.53 35.95
CA ILE A 249 -13.48 32.22 37.20
C ILE A 249 -14.81 32.92 36.99
N ILE A 250 -15.78 32.55 37.82
CA ILE A 250 -17.13 33.13 37.84
C ILE A 250 -17.18 34.01 39.07
N ASP A 251 -17.21 35.33 38.87
CA ASP A 251 -17.44 36.30 39.93
C ASP A 251 -18.96 36.40 40.17
N VAL A 252 -19.41 35.82 41.28
CA VAL A 252 -20.84 35.65 41.56
C VAL A 252 -21.45 36.98 41.97
N ASN A 253 -22.47 37.41 41.22
CA ASN A 253 -23.12 38.67 41.51
C ASN A 253 -24.02 38.56 42.75
N LYS A 254 -23.63 39.23 43.83
CA LYS A 254 -24.37 39.26 45.10
C LYS A 254 -25.82 39.74 44.95
N SER A 255 -26.12 40.64 44.01
CA SER A 255 -27.49 41.13 43.82
C SER A 255 -28.43 40.10 43.23
N ASN A 256 -27.89 39.10 42.53
CA ASN A 256 -28.65 38.06 41.83
C ASN A 256 -28.72 36.77 42.63
N LYS A 257 -28.20 36.77 43.87
CA LYS A 257 -28.25 35.61 44.73
C LYS A 257 -29.61 35.44 45.35
N GLU A 258 -30.11 34.22 45.31
CA GLU A 258 -31.29 33.80 46.02
C GLU A 258 -30.86 33.08 47.30
N LEU A 259 -31.34 33.57 48.45
CA LEU A 259 -31.14 32.97 49.75
C LEU A 259 -32.46 32.39 50.23
N VAL A 260 -32.54 31.07 50.31
CA VAL A 260 -33.73 30.36 50.77
C VAL A 260 -33.42 29.69 52.09
N GLU A 261 -34.03 30.23 53.15
CA GLU A 261 -33.99 29.63 54.48
C GLU A 261 -35.18 28.69 54.66
N SER A 262 -34.93 27.52 55.25
CA SER A 262 -35.98 26.60 55.65
C SER A 262 -35.63 25.99 56.99
N ARG A 263 -36.62 25.41 57.66
CA ARG A 263 -36.45 24.74 58.96
C ARG A 263 -35.37 23.66 58.98
N PHE A 264 -35.03 23.09 57.83
CA PHE A 264 -34.14 21.93 57.72
C PHE A 264 -32.90 22.18 56.86
N ALA A 265 -32.87 23.28 56.10
CA ALA A 265 -31.74 23.59 55.24
C ALA A 265 -31.68 25.06 54.82
N ASN A 266 -30.46 25.58 54.66
CA ASN A 266 -30.21 26.83 53.95
C ASN A 266 -29.76 26.53 52.52
N GLN A 267 -30.29 27.29 51.57
CA GLN A 267 -29.88 27.21 50.17
C GLN A 267 -29.46 28.57 49.64
N GLU A 268 -28.29 28.63 49.03
CA GLU A 268 -27.77 29.82 48.36
C GLU A 268 -27.58 29.52 46.88
N LYS A 269 -28.30 30.23 46.02
CA LYS A 269 -28.28 30.00 44.57
C LYS A 269 -27.80 31.25 43.83
N SER A 270 -27.11 31.04 42.72
CA SER A 270 -26.76 32.10 41.78
C SER A 270 -26.94 31.62 40.35
N ASP A 271 -27.10 32.56 39.43
CA ASP A 271 -27.20 32.29 38.00
C ASP A 271 -26.37 33.33 37.25
N ASP A 272 -25.18 32.91 36.83
CA ASP A 272 -24.15 33.82 36.32
C ASP A 272 -23.81 33.49 34.87
N SER A 273 -23.56 34.53 34.06
CA SER A 273 -23.10 34.39 32.68
C SER A 273 -21.65 33.96 32.63
N VAL A 274 -21.30 33.15 31.64
CA VAL A 274 -19.93 32.67 31.41
C VAL A 274 -19.54 32.94 29.97
N ASP A 275 -18.28 33.35 29.77
CA ASP A 275 -17.70 33.53 28.45
C ASP A 275 -17.76 32.24 27.62
N THR A 276 -18.44 32.32 26.48
CA THR A 276 -18.66 31.21 25.54
C THR A 276 -17.35 30.62 25.02
N GLU A 277 -16.35 31.43 24.68
CA GLU A 277 -15.07 30.91 24.18
C GLU A 277 -14.30 30.17 25.27
N VAL A 278 -14.35 30.70 26.49
CA VAL A 278 -13.66 30.10 27.64
C VAL A 278 -14.32 28.79 28.04
N ILE A 279 -15.65 28.70 28.10
CA ILE A 279 -16.36 27.47 28.47
C ILE A 279 -16.21 26.38 27.41
N LEU A 280 -16.23 26.73 26.11
CA LEU A 280 -16.00 25.77 25.03
C LEU A 280 -14.60 25.14 25.08
N SER A 281 -13.61 25.83 25.67
CA SER A 281 -12.27 25.26 25.88
C SER A 281 -12.24 24.01 26.80
N PHE A 282 -13.36 23.72 27.49
CA PHE A 282 -13.53 22.54 28.35
C PHE A 282 -14.09 21.32 27.61
N PHE A 283 -14.42 21.41 26.31
CA PHE A 283 -15.03 20.33 25.54
C PHE A 283 -14.26 18.99 25.61
N ASP A 284 -12.93 19.07 25.59
CA ASP A 284 -12.04 17.91 25.67
C ASP A 284 -11.55 17.58 27.10
N ALA A 285 -12.07 18.25 28.13
CA ALA A 285 -11.72 17.91 29.50
C ALA A 285 -12.19 16.48 29.81
N ASN A 286 -11.47 15.77 30.69
CA ASN A 286 -11.93 14.48 31.24
C ASN A 286 -12.39 14.59 32.69
N ARG A 287 -12.01 15.69 33.36
CA ARG A 287 -12.39 15.98 34.74
C ARG A 287 -12.40 17.49 34.95
N ILE A 288 -13.34 17.95 35.75
CA ILE A 288 -13.42 19.34 36.18
C ILE A 288 -13.43 19.36 37.70
N LYS A 289 -12.46 20.07 38.28
CA LYS A 289 -12.42 20.39 39.70
C LYS A 289 -13.10 21.74 39.91
N VAL A 290 -13.93 21.82 40.94
CA VAL A 290 -14.73 22.99 41.28
C VAL A 290 -14.23 23.55 42.61
N TYR A 291 -14.10 24.88 42.69
CA TYR A 291 -13.83 25.59 43.93
C TYR A 291 -14.94 26.60 44.20
N PHE A 292 -15.62 26.49 45.34
CA PHE A 292 -16.51 27.52 45.86
C PHE A 292 -15.76 28.35 46.90
N LYS A 293 -15.62 29.65 46.64
CA LYS A 293 -14.90 30.59 47.51
C LYS A 293 -15.89 31.58 48.10
N GLY A 294 -15.96 31.62 49.43
CA GLY A 294 -16.87 32.47 50.20
C GLY A 294 -16.35 32.69 51.62
N LYS A 295 -17.25 32.52 52.59
CA LYS A 295 -16.87 32.42 54.01
C LYS A 295 -15.89 31.28 54.24
N TYR A 296 -16.09 30.17 53.52
CA TYR A 296 -15.21 29.02 53.51
C TYR A 296 -14.69 28.76 52.09
N LEU A 297 -13.72 27.86 51.96
CA LEU A 297 -13.26 27.31 50.69
C LEU A 297 -13.66 25.84 50.63
N TYR A 298 -14.44 25.46 49.63
CA TYR A 298 -14.70 24.06 49.31
C TYR A 298 -14.12 23.72 47.96
N GLU A 299 -13.45 22.57 47.87
CA GLU A 299 -13.01 21.98 46.62
C GLU A 299 -13.59 20.57 46.45
N PHE A 300 -13.98 20.23 45.23
CA PHE A 300 -14.42 18.88 44.88
C PHE A 300 -14.26 18.64 43.38
N ASP A 301 -14.09 17.38 42.99
CA ASP A 301 -14.20 16.99 41.58
C ASP A 301 -15.69 16.79 41.25
N MET A 302 -16.13 17.26 40.07
CA MET A 302 -17.51 17.01 39.61
C MET A 302 -17.82 15.51 39.65
N THR A 303 -19.03 15.16 40.09
CA THR A 303 -19.51 13.78 40.01
C THR A 303 -19.64 13.34 38.55
N TYR A 304 -19.75 12.03 38.31
CA TYR A 304 -19.99 11.49 36.97
C TYR A 304 -21.22 12.14 36.30
N GLU A 305 -22.31 12.30 37.05
CA GLU A 305 -23.54 12.92 36.56
C GLU A 305 -23.36 14.41 36.26
N GLN A 306 -22.75 15.19 37.16
CA GLN A 306 -22.46 16.60 36.93
C GLN A 306 -21.57 16.82 35.72
N PHE A 307 -20.52 16.00 35.59
CA PHE A 307 -19.57 16.12 34.49
C PHE A 307 -20.20 15.76 33.14
N ASN A 308 -21.02 14.70 33.08
CA ASN A 308 -21.73 14.37 31.86
C ASN A 308 -22.80 15.40 31.50
N ALA A 309 -23.53 15.92 32.47
CA ALA A 309 -24.46 17.03 32.26
C ALA A 309 -23.76 18.23 31.60
N PHE A 310 -22.60 18.60 32.16
CA PHE A 310 -21.77 19.66 31.63
C PHE A 310 -21.29 19.39 30.20
N ARG A 311 -20.80 18.17 29.93
CA ARG A 311 -20.33 17.78 28.59
C ARG A 311 -21.45 17.72 27.56
N GLU A 312 -22.61 17.22 27.92
CA GLU A 312 -23.77 17.11 27.02
C GLU A 312 -24.23 18.50 26.57
N ILE A 313 -24.30 19.46 27.50
CA ILE A 313 -24.64 20.86 27.18
C ILE A 313 -23.59 21.51 26.29
N LEU A 314 -22.30 21.30 26.57
CA LEU A 314 -21.24 21.78 25.69
C LEU A 314 -21.30 21.17 24.30
N ALA A 315 -21.50 19.86 24.21
CA ALA A 315 -21.58 19.18 22.92
C ALA A 315 -22.81 19.58 22.12
N ASN A 316 -23.92 19.92 22.79
CA ASN A 316 -25.12 20.41 22.15
C ASN A 316 -24.89 21.74 21.38
N TYR A 317 -23.87 22.51 21.74
CA TYR A 317 -23.47 23.71 20.99
C TYR A 317 -23.10 23.40 19.54
N ASP A 318 -22.43 22.28 19.27
CA ASP A 318 -22.00 21.91 17.91
C ASP A 318 -23.14 21.28 17.08
N TYR A 319 -24.21 20.82 17.72
CA TYR A 319 -25.30 20.08 17.07
C TYR A 319 -26.53 20.93 16.73
N ILE A 320 -26.69 22.09 17.38
CA ILE A 320 -27.75 23.08 17.12
C ILE A 320 -27.23 24.11 16.12
#